data_AF-A0A1E3QZI5-F1
#
_entry.id   AF-A0A1E3QZI5-F1
#
_cell.length_a   1.000
_cell.length_b   1.000
_cell.length_c   1.000
_cell.angle_alpha   90.00
_cell.angle_beta   90.00
_cell.angle_gamma   90.00
#
_symmetry.space_group_name_H-M   'P 1'
#
loop_
_entity.id
_entity.type
_entity.pdbx_description
1 polymer ?
#
loop_
_entity_poly.entity_id
_entity_poly.type
_entity_poly.pdbx_seq_one_letter_code
_entity_poly.pdbx_strand_id
1 'polypeptide(L)' 'CDSCRKRKLKCSKELPKCFKCIQHNWCCSYSPRVVRSPLTRAYLTSVEKK' A
#
# COMPACT_ATOMS: atom_id res chain seq x y z
N CYS A 1 0.31 6.25 -5.10
CA CYS A 1 1.70 6.04 -4.67
C CYS A 1 1.75 5.84 -3.15
N ASP A 2 2.88 5.35 -2.66
CA ASP A 2 3.10 5.03 -1.25
C ASP A 2 3.21 6.29 -0.40
N SER A 3 3.77 7.38 -0.93
CA SER A 3 3.88 8.68 -0.26
C SER A 3 2.51 9.27 0.04
N CYS A 4 1.57 9.29 -0.92
CA CYS A 4 0.20 9.74 -0.66
C CYS A 4 -0.55 8.80 0.28
N ARG A 5 -0.34 7.48 0.18
CA ARG A 5 -0.98 6.48 1.07
C ARG A 5 -0.53 6.68 2.52
N LYS A 6 0.78 6.82 2.76
CA LYS A 6 1.37 7.07 4.08
C LYS A 6 0.85 8.36 4.71
N ARG A 7 0.61 9.40 3.89
CA ARG A 7 0.11 10.72 4.30
C ARG A 7 -1.42 10.85 4.29
N LYS A 8 -2.16 9.78 3.97
CA LYS A 8 -3.63 9.77 3.86
C LYS A 8 -4.20 10.84 2.89
N LEU A 9 -3.48 11.14 1.80
CA LEU A 9 -3.87 12.13 0.78
C LEU A 9 -4.47 11.46 -0.47
N LYS A 10 -5.43 12.13 -1.13
CA LYS A 10 -5.86 11.74 -2.48
C LYS A 10 -4.68 11.85 -3.46
N CYS A 11 -4.39 10.76 -4.16
CA CYS A 11 -3.31 10.64 -5.16
C CYS A 11 -3.87 10.87 -6.57
N SER A 12 -3.20 11.66 -7.42
CA SER A 12 -3.60 11.89 -8.82
C SER A 12 -3.40 10.68 -9.72
N LYS A 13 -2.56 9.72 -9.31
CA LYS A 13 -2.25 8.48 -10.03
C LYS A 13 -1.54 8.66 -11.39
N GLU A 14 -1.03 9.85 -11.71
CA GLU A 14 -0.19 10.06 -12.89
C GLU A 14 1.15 9.30 -12.78
N LEU A 15 1.73 8.99 -13.93
CA LEU A 15 3.02 8.31 -14.09
C LEU A 15 3.99 9.22 -14.86
N PRO A 16 5.30 9.23 -14.52
CA PRO A 16 5.98 8.36 -13.55
C PRO A 16 5.82 8.80 -12.07
N LYS A 17 5.46 10.06 -11.81
CA LYS A 17 5.22 10.61 -10.46
C LYS A 17 3.85 11.28 -10.38
N CYS A 18 3.23 11.19 -9.21
CA CYS A 18 1.98 11.89 -8.93
C CYS A 18 2.19 13.42 -8.80
N PHE A 19 1.22 14.25 -9.20
CA PHE A 19 1.27 15.72 -9.05
C PHE A 19 1.78 16.20 -7.68
N LYS A 20 1.17 15.73 -6.58
CA LYS A 20 1.60 16.09 -5.21
C LYS A 20 3.04 15.70 -4.91
N CYS A 21 3.46 14.56 -5.44
CA CYS A 21 4.80 14.05 -5.25
C CYS A 21 5.84 14.92 -5.99
N ILE A 22 5.48 15.44 -7.16
CA ILE A 22 6.30 16.38 -7.93
C ILE A 22 6.41 17.71 -7.18
N GLN A 23 5.27 18.27 -6.77
CA GLN A 23 5.19 19.58 -6.08
C GLN A 23 6.03 19.63 -4.79
N HIS A 24 6.01 18.57 -4.00
CA HIS A 24 6.75 18.51 -2.74
C HIS A 24 8.08 17.73 -2.84
N ASN A 25 8.50 17.39 -4.06
CA ASN A 25 9.70 16.59 -4.33
C ASN A 25 9.80 15.30 -3.49
N TRP A 26 8.69 14.57 -3.34
CA TRP A 26 8.68 13.28 -2.64
C TRP A 26 9.06 12.13 -3.57
N CYS A 27 9.68 11.09 -2.98
CA CYS A 27 9.84 9.82 -3.66
C CYS A 27 8.45 9.21 -3.92
N CYS A 28 8.10 9.01 -5.19
CA CYS A 28 6.82 8.49 -5.63
C CYS A 28 7.01 7.07 -6.15
N SER A 29 6.62 6.09 -5.35
CA SER A 29 6.58 4.68 -5.72
C SER A 29 5.14 4.15 -5.68
N TYR A 30 4.82 3.18 -6.52
CA TYR A 30 3.56 2.44 -6.45
C TYR A 30 3.88 1.00 -6.09
N SER A 31 4.10 0.73 -4.80
CA SER A 31 4.36 -0.64 -4.36
C SER A 31 3.12 -1.52 -4.52
N PRO A 32 3.29 -2.80 -4.90
CA PRO A 32 2.21 -3.77 -4.93
C PRO A 32 1.58 -3.92 -3.54
N ARG A 33 0.35 -4.41 -3.49
CA ARG A 33 -0.28 -4.73 -2.19
C ARG A 33 0.44 -5.94 -1.60
N VAL A 34 0.79 -5.84 -0.32
CA VAL A 34 1.36 -6.96 0.41
C VAL A 34 0.32 -8.08 0.47
N VAL A 35 0.67 -9.26 -0.04
CA VAL A 35 -0.14 -10.46 0.13
C VAL A 35 -0.06 -10.86 1.60
N ARG A 36 -1.20 -10.86 2.28
CA ARG A 36 -1.32 -11.29 3.67
C ARG A 36 -1.86 -12.72 3.70
N SER A 37 -1.56 -13.43 4.77
CA SER A 37 -2.22 -14.70 5.04
C SER A 37 -3.74 -14.49 5.08
N PRO A 38 -4.54 -15.41 4.51
CA PRO A 38 -5.98 -15.29 4.52
C PRO A 38 -6.52 -15.22 5.95
N LEU A 39 -7.31 -14.18 6.27
CA LEU A 39 -8.01 -14.07 7.54
C LEU A 39 -9.29 -14.93 7.50
N THR A 40 -9.12 -16.24 7.36
CA THR A 40 -10.20 -17.23 7.36
C THR A 40 -10.14 -18.06 8.63
N ARG A 41 -11.30 -18.48 9.16
CA ARG A 41 -11.36 -19.33 10.36
C ARG A 41 -10.52 -20.60 10.22
N ALA A 42 -10.59 -21.26 9.05
CA ALA A 42 -9.83 -22.48 8.78
C ALA A 42 -8.31 -22.24 8.88
N TYR A 43 -7.80 -21.17 8.28
CA TYR A 43 -6.39 -20.83 8.34
C TYR A 43 -5.95 -20.48 9.76
N LEU A 44 -6.71 -19.64 10.48
CA LEU A 44 -6.39 -19.27 11.87
C LEU A 44 -6.33 -20.50 12.79
N THR A 45 -7.34 -21.37 12.74
CA THR A 45 -7.37 -22.61 13.55
C THR A 45 -6.19 -23.54 13.21
N SER A 46 -5.74 -23.59 11.95
CA SER A 46 -4.55 -24.38 11.57
C SER A 46 -3.24 -23.84 12.13
N VAL A 47 -3.14 -22.51 12.30
CA VAL A 47 -1.96 -21.84 12.86
C VAL A 47 -1.94 -21.95 14.39
N GLU A 48 -3.08 -21.80 15.05
CA GLU A 48 -3.21 -21.82 16.52
C GLU A 48 -2.99 -23.20 17.16
N LYS A 49 -3.34 -24.27 16.45
CA LYS A 49 -3.20 -25.67 16.94
C LYS A 49 -1.82 -26.28 16.70
N LYS A 50 -0.89 -25.49 16.15
CA LYS A 50 0.49 -25.89 15.87
C LYS A 50 1.40 -25.46 17.01
#